data_AF-A0A0W7Y3F8-F1
#
_entry.id   AF-A0A0W7Y3F8-F1
#
_cell.length_a   1.000
_cell.length_b   1.000
_cell.length_c   1.000
_cell.angle_alpha   90.00
_cell.angle_beta   90.00
_cell.angle_gamma   90.00
#
_symmetry.space_group_name_H-M   'P 1'
#
loop_
_entity.id
_entity.type
_entity.pdbx_description
1 polymer ?
#
loop_
_entity_poly.entity_id
_entity_poly.type
_entity_poly.pdbx_seq_one_letter_code
_entity_poly.pdbx_strand_id
1 'polypeptide(L)'
;MTRQQLIQSIYDIMENSLELPTLSSFNEDARLNEDLYMDSIMVLQLILHIELDLGIAIPDEVLVPKDFKTVGTLASFLEKQQKVE
;
A
#
# COMPACT_ATOMS: atom_id res chain seq x y z
N MET A 1 -6.30 10.32 -7.93
CA MET A 1 -6.20 9.14 -8.81
C MET A 1 -7.46 8.30 -8.69
N THR A 2 -7.72 7.38 -9.62
CA THR A 2 -8.79 6.37 -9.45
C THR A 2 -8.29 5.19 -8.61
N ARG A 3 -9.21 4.44 -7.99
CA ARG A 3 -8.88 3.23 -7.20
C ARG A 3 -8.01 2.23 -7.98
N GLN A 4 -8.35 1.98 -9.24
CA GLN A 4 -7.62 1.05 -10.10
C GLN A 4 -6.19 1.52 -10.36
N GLN A 5 -5.98 2.81 -10.62
CA GLN A 5 -4.63 3.38 -10.77
C GLN A 5 -3.83 3.27 -9.48
N LEU A 6 -4.49 3.47 -8.34
CA LEU A 6 -3.85 3.39 -7.03
C LEU A 6 -3.40 1.95 -6.72
N ILE A 7 -4.26 0.95 -6.98
CA ILE A 7 -3.90 -0.46 -6.86
C ILE A 7 -2.76 -0.83 -7.80
N GLN A 8 -2.77 -0.33 -9.04
CA GLN A 8 -1.67 -0.54 -9.97
C GLN A 8 -0.37 0.07 -9.45
N SER A 9 -0.40 1.31 -8.92
CA SER A 9 0.79 1.92 -8.33
C SER A 9 1.31 1.16 -7.11
N ILE A 10 0.41 0.64 -6.26
CA ILE A 10 0.82 -0.24 -5.14
C ILE A 10 1.54 -1.47 -5.69
N TYR A 11 0.99 -2.11 -6.73
CA TYR A 11 1.62 -3.26 -7.38
C TYR A 11 3.01 -2.90 -7.92
N ASP A 12 3.12 -1.78 -8.65
CA ASP A 12 4.38 -1.35 -9.26
C ASP A 12 5.46 -1.07 -8.21
N ILE A 13 5.10 -0.47 -7.07
CA ILE A 13 6.03 -0.22 -5.94
C ILE A 13 6.44 -1.53 -5.29
N MET A 14 5.49 -2.45 -5.07
CA MET A 14 5.79 -3.77 -4.53
C MET A 14 6.73 -4.56 -5.46
N GLU A 15 6.56 -4.45 -6.77
CA GLU A 15 7.37 -5.15 -7.79
C GLU A 15 8.76 -4.53 -7.95
N ASN A 16 8.83 -3.22 -8.10
CA ASN A 16 10.06 -2.54 -8.51
C ASN A 16 10.87 -2.01 -7.32
N SER A 17 10.21 -1.57 -6.26
CA SER A 17 10.88 -0.94 -5.11
C SER A 17 11.13 -1.94 -3.97
N LEU A 18 10.20 -2.86 -3.74
CA LEU A 18 10.32 -3.89 -2.69
C LEU A 18 10.76 -5.26 -3.22
N GLU A 19 10.83 -5.43 -4.55
CA GLU A 19 11.21 -6.67 -5.24
C GLU A 19 10.46 -7.91 -4.70
N LEU A 20 9.16 -7.75 -4.42
CA LEU A 20 8.35 -8.78 -3.76
C LEU A 20 8.15 -10.02 -4.67
N PRO A 21 8.60 -11.22 -4.27
CA PRO A 21 8.47 -12.43 -5.08
C PRO A 21 7.05 -13.02 -5.06
N THR A 22 6.20 -12.57 -4.13
CA THR A 22 4.86 -13.12 -3.83
C THR A 22 3.72 -12.39 -4.55
N LEU A 23 4.05 -11.55 -5.54
CA LEU A 23 3.08 -10.78 -6.32
C LEU A 23 2.10 -11.63 -7.14
N SER A 24 2.40 -12.90 -7.33
CA SER A 24 1.46 -13.86 -7.94
C SER A 24 0.13 -13.99 -7.17
N SER A 25 0.14 -13.66 -5.86
CA SER A 25 -1.06 -13.67 -5.01
C SER A 25 -1.70 -12.28 -4.85
N PHE A 26 -1.19 -11.26 -5.54
CA PHE A 26 -1.67 -9.89 -5.42
C PHE A 26 -3.11 -9.74 -5.95
N ASN A 27 -3.99 -9.26 -5.08
CA ASN A 27 -5.36 -8.86 -5.39
C ASN A 27 -5.88 -7.95 -4.27
N GLU A 28 -7.04 -7.30 -4.44
CA GLU A 28 -7.59 -6.38 -3.43
C GLU A 28 -7.87 -7.04 -2.07
N ASP A 29 -8.21 -8.32 -2.06
CA ASP A 29 -8.49 -9.07 -0.83
C ASP A 29 -7.24 -9.70 -0.22
N ALA A 30 -6.09 -9.65 -0.92
CA ALA A 30 -4.83 -10.21 -0.46
C ALA A 30 -4.37 -9.51 0.82
N ARG A 31 -4.10 -10.30 1.85
CA ARG A 31 -3.58 -9.82 3.13
C ARG A 31 -2.09 -9.52 2.99
N LEU A 32 -1.69 -8.31 3.38
CA LEU A 32 -0.30 -7.88 3.22
C LEU A 32 0.66 -8.82 3.97
N ASN A 33 0.30 -9.18 5.21
CA ASN A 33 1.15 -10.00 6.07
C ASN A 33 1.12 -11.50 5.76
N GLU A 34 -0.06 -12.06 5.45
CA GLU A 34 -0.23 -13.50 5.30
C GLU A 34 -0.09 -13.98 3.87
N ASP A 35 -0.66 -13.24 2.92
CA ASP A 35 -0.73 -13.69 1.52
C ASP A 35 0.44 -13.10 0.71
N LEU A 36 0.87 -11.88 1.04
CA LEU A 36 2.03 -11.22 0.42
C LEU A 36 3.32 -11.31 1.26
N TYR A 37 3.26 -11.90 2.46
CA TYR A 37 4.41 -12.07 3.37
C TYR A 37 5.13 -10.77 3.74
N MET A 38 4.42 -9.64 3.74
CA MET A 38 4.95 -8.36 4.17
C MET A 38 4.95 -8.25 5.70
N ASP A 39 6.12 -8.12 6.28
CA ASP A 39 6.24 -7.77 7.70
C ASP A 39 5.94 -6.28 7.93
N SER A 40 5.93 -5.86 9.20
CA SER A 40 5.67 -4.47 9.57
C SER A 40 6.70 -3.49 9.03
N ILE A 41 7.96 -3.91 8.82
CA ILE A 41 9.02 -3.06 8.27
C ILE A 41 8.79 -2.86 6.78
N MET A 42 8.46 -3.93 6.04
CA MET A 42 8.13 -3.87 4.62
C MET A 42 6.88 -3.03 4.35
N VAL A 43 5.87 -3.10 5.23
CA VAL A 43 4.69 -2.23 5.15
C VAL A 43 5.07 -0.76 5.34
N LEU A 44 5.94 -0.43 6.30
CA LEU A 44 6.43 0.94 6.47
C LEU A 44 7.27 1.42 5.28
N GLN A 45 8.09 0.54 4.70
CA GLN A 45 8.82 0.84 3.47
C GLN A 45 7.88 1.08 2.29
N LEU A 46 6.81 0.30 2.15
CA LEU A 46 5.79 0.51 1.14
C LEU A 46 5.15 1.89 1.28
N ILE A 47 4.78 2.28 2.51
CA ILE A 47 4.20 3.59 2.80
C ILE A 47 5.17 4.70 2.37
N LEU A 48 6.44 4.61 2.74
CA LEU A 48 7.45 5.60 2.37
C LEU A 48 7.58 5.76 0.85
N HIS A 49 7.62 4.66 0.09
CA HIS A 49 7.66 4.72 -1.37
C HIS A 49 6.37 5.31 -1.94
N ILE A 50 5.21 5.02 -1.35
CA ILE A 50 3.94 5.62 -1.77
C ILE A 50 3.96 7.14 -1.56
N GLU A 51 4.49 7.62 -0.44
CA GLU A 51 4.63 9.06 -0.21
C GLU A 51 5.56 9.72 -1.24
N LEU A 52 6.71 9.09 -1.51
CA LEU A 52 7.73 9.61 -2.41
C LEU A 52 7.31 9.55 -3.89
N ASP A 53 6.73 8.42 -4.32
CA ASP A 53 6.40 8.15 -5.72
C ASP A 53 5.06 8.76 -6.13
N LEU A 54 4.08 8.79 -5.22
CA LEU A 54 2.74 9.33 -5.48
C LEU A 54 2.53 10.75 -4.94
N GLY A 55 3.46 11.26 -4.11
CA GLY A 55 3.34 12.59 -3.49
C GLY A 55 2.22 12.69 -2.47
N ILE A 56 1.76 11.56 -1.92
CA ILE A 56 0.68 11.53 -0.92
C ILE A 56 1.31 11.70 0.46
N ALA A 57 0.90 12.71 1.22
CA ALA A 57 1.34 12.85 2.61
C ALA A 57 0.57 11.86 3.50
N ILE A 58 1.28 11.02 4.25
CA ILE A 58 0.73 10.02 5.15
C ILE A 58 1.29 10.27 6.57
N PRO A 59 0.58 11.05 7.40
CA PRO A 59 1.02 11.30 8.77
C PRO A 59 1.14 10.03 9.60
N ASP A 60 2.21 9.89 10.39
CA ASP A 60 2.39 8.74 11.29
C ASP A 60 1.21 8.54 12.25
N GLU A 61 0.54 9.62 12.66
CA GLU A 61 -0.61 9.61 13.57
C GLU A 61 -1.84 8.88 13.01
N VAL A 62 -1.96 8.79 11.69
CA VAL A 62 -3.08 8.12 11.02
C VAL A 62 -2.76 6.66 10.66
N LEU A 63 -1.50 6.22 10.84
CA LEU A 63 -1.08 4.86 10.58
C LEU A 63 -1.65 3.91 11.64
N VAL A 64 -2.71 3.19 11.28
CA VAL A 64 -3.35 2.20 12.15
C VAL A 64 -3.27 0.81 11.52
N PRO A 65 -2.90 -0.24 12.27
CA PRO A 65 -2.70 -1.59 11.70
C PRO A 65 -3.87 -2.15 10.89
N LYS A 66 -5.10 -1.74 11.21
CA LYS A 66 -6.32 -2.15 10.50
C LYS A 66 -6.37 -1.68 9.04
N ASP A 67 -5.71 -0.58 8.71
CA ASP A 67 -5.71 -0.02 7.36
C ASP A 67 -4.70 -0.74 6.45
N PHE A 68 -3.77 -1.50 7.04
CA PHE A 68 -2.74 -2.29 6.35
C PHE A 68 -3.04 -3.79 6.35
N LYS A 69 -4.30 -4.17 6.55
CA LYS A 69 -4.68 -5.59 6.60
C LYS A 69 -4.65 -6.23 5.22
N THR A 70 -5.22 -5.57 4.21
CA THR A 70 -5.24 -6.03 2.81
C THR A 70 -4.84 -4.92 1.86
N VAL A 71 -4.54 -5.29 0.61
CA VAL A 71 -4.31 -4.32 -0.48
C VAL A 71 -5.50 -3.38 -0.62
N GLY A 72 -6.73 -3.89 -0.51
CA GLY A 72 -7.96 -3.13 -0.62
C GLY A 72 -8.18 -2.16 0.55
N THR A 73 -7.78 -2.51 1.78
CA THR A 73 -7.83 -1.58 2.92
C THR A 73 -6.79 -0.47 2.76
N LEU A 74 -5.59 -0.82 2.29
CA LEU A 74 -4.53 0.16 1.99
C LEU A 74 -4.97 1.12 0.88
N ALA A 75 -5.52 0.60 -0.21
CA ALA A 75 -6.06 1.42 -1.29
C ALA A 75 -7.13 2.38 -0.78
N SER A 76 -8.06 1.89 0.04
CA SER A 76 -9.13 2.71 0.63
C SER A 76 -8.58 3.77 1.60
N PHE A 77 -7.49 3.49 2.31
CA PHE A 77 -6.80 4.45 3.15
C PHE A 77 -6.17 5.56 2.31
N LEU A 78 -5.46 5.21 1.25
CA LEU A 78 -4.81 6.17 0.35
C LEU A 78 -5.82 7.02 -0.43
N GLU A 79 -6.97 6.46 -0.82
CA GLU A 79 -8.07 7.22 -1.40
C GLU A 79 -8.59 8.32 -0.46
N LYS A 80 -8.54 8.09 0.86
CA LYS A 80 -8.91 9.13 1.85
C LYS A 80 -7.83 10.19 1.93
N GLN A 81 -6.55 9.80 2.00
CA GLN A 81 -5.44 10.76 2.08
C GLN A 81 -5.36 11.67 0.85
N GLN A 82 -5.63 11.14 -0.35
CA GLN A 82 -5.68 11.95 -1.58
C GLN A 82 -6.79 13.03 -1.59
N LYS A 83 -7.82 12.90 -0.76
CA LYS A 83 -8.93 13.86 -0.68
C LYS A 83 -8.76 14.91 0.41
N VAL A 84 -7.76 14.74 1.28
CA VAL A 84 -7.42 15.71 2.30
C VAL A 84 -6.43 16.70 1.66
N GLU A 85 -6.98 17.64 0.88
CA GLU A 85 -6.31 18.90 0.49
C GLU A 85 -6.81 20.05 1.38
#